data_AF-A0A673X2T4-F1
#
_entry.id   AF-A0A673X2T4-F1
#
_cell.length_a   1.000
_cell.length_b   1.000
_cell.length_c   1.000
_cell.angle_alpha   90.00
_cell.angle_beta   90.00
_cell.angle_gamma   90.00
#
_symmetry.space_group_name_H-M   'P 1'
#
loop_
_entity.id
_entity.type
_entity.pdbx_description
1 polymer ?
#
loop_
_entity_poly.entity_id
_entity_poly.type
_entity_poly.pdbx_seq_one_letter_code
_entity_poly.pdbx_strand_id
1 'polypeptide(L)'
;MSVYEPVQHHWFHCQNPVDCRSSWIPFSREDSLRLEETHKHGETSGQGEVEVVVATEGRRFDVRLKERRCFAVYWEQPPLEVRRCSWFHKGDKDISYTPYPEDTSLVLDEAYMMAVKLNDWKKKKIDFPTGETVVLHSPTENLQYMLIIT
;
A
#
# COMPACT_ATOMS: atom_id res chain seq x y z
N MET A 1 -1.35 4.17 -28.25
CA MET A 1 -1.32 4.95 -27.00
C MET A 1 -1.70 4.00 -25.89
N SER A 2 -0.84 3.80 -24.89
CA SER A 2 -1.21 2.98 -23.73
C SER A 2 -2.27 3.74 -22.96
N VAL A 3 -3.42 3.11 -22.71
CA VAL A 3 -4.43 3.68 -21.82
C VAL A 3 -3.87 3.57 -20.39
N TYR A 4 -3.98 4.64 -19.61
CA TYR A 4 -3.57 4.61 -18.21
C TYR A 4 -4.51 3.69 -17.41
N GLU A 5 -3.94 2.72 -16.71
CA GLU A 5 -4.64 1.90 -15.73
C GLU A 5 -4.25 2.36 -14.31
N PRO A 6 -5.22 2.60 -13.42
CA PRO A 6 -4.94 2.98 -12.03
C PRO A 6 -4.13 1.92 -11.29
N VAL A 7 -3.21 2.36 -10.43
CA VAL A 7 -2.39 1.45 -9.62
C VAL A 7 -3.26 0.69 -8.62
N GLN A 8 -3.06 -0.63 -8.55
CA GLN A 8 -3.76 -1.48 -7.61
C GLN A 8 -3.15 -1.35 -6.21
N HIS A 9 -4.02 -1.26 -5.21
CA HIS A 9 -3.62 -1.14 -3.82
C HIS A 9 -3.86 -2.46 -3.08
N HIS A 10 -2.91 -2.77 -2.22
CA HIS A 10 -2.89 -3.96 -1.39
C HIS A 10 -2.74 -3.54 0.08
N TRP A 11 -3.31 -4.34 0.96
CA TRP A 11 -3.25 -4.08 2.39
C TRP A 11 -2.28 -5.04 3.05
N PHE A 12 -1.49 -4.52 3.98
CA PHE A 12 -0.52 -5.25 4.76
C PHE A 12 -0.73 -4.96 6.24
N HIS A 13 -0.36 -5.91 7.08
CA HIS A 13 -0.19 -5.66 8.50
C HIS A 13 1.25 -5.97 8.91
N CYS A 14 1.70 -5.27 9.93
CA CYS A 14 2.95 -5.54 10.58
C CYS A 14 2.88 -6.89 11.32
N GLN A 15 3.94 -7.70 11.22
CA GLN A 15 4.04 -8.98 11.93
C GLN A 15 4.34 -8.81 13.42
N ASN A 16 5.12 -7.77 13.78
CA ASN A 16 5.58 -7.56 15.14
C ASN A 16 5.23 -6.14 15.64
N PRO A 17 4.35 -6.00 16.64
CA PRO A 17 3.92 -4.69 17.13
C PRO A 17 5.05 -3.83 17.74
N VAL A 18 6.21 -4.42 18.06
CA VAL A 18 7.37 -3.71 18.62
C VAL A 18 8.34 -3.21 17.56
N ASP A 19 8.44 -3.92 16.42
CA ASP A 19 9.30 -3.53 15.30
C ASP A 19 8.64 -3.87 13.96
N CYS A 20 8.00 -2.85 13.39
CA CYS A 20 7.33 -2.94 12.10
C CYS A 20 8.22 -2.60 10.90
N ARG A 21 9.50 -2.27 11.13
CA ARG A 21 10.34 -1.72 10.05
C ARG A 21 10.73 -2.74 8.98
N SER A 22 10.58 -4.03 9.23
CA SER A 22 11.13 -5.06 8.36
C SER A 22 10.24 -6.29 8.14
N SER A 23 9.00 -6.29 8.64
CA SER A 23 8.13 -7.48 8.56
C SER A 23 6.67 -7.09 8.30
N TRP A 24 6.37 -6.85 7.02
CA TRP A 24 5.02 -6.60 6.52
C TRP A 24 4.45 -7.86 5.89
N ILE A 25 3.28 -8.29 6.35
CA ILE A 25 2.57 -9.47 5.85
C ILE A 25 1.36 -8.99 5.04
N PRO A 26 1.16 -9.47 3.80
CA PRO A 26 -0.04 -9.14 3.04
C PRO A 26 -1.27 -9.77 3.69
N PHE A 27 -2.37 -9.03 3.74
CA PHE A 27 -3.67 -9.64 3.97
C PHE A 27 -4.02 -10.60 2.83
N SER A 28 -4.93 -11.54 3.10
CA SER A 28 -5.52 -12.36 2.04
C SER A 28 -6.10 -11.50 0.92
N ARG A 29 -6.17 -12.03 -0.31
CA ARG A 29 -6.71 -11.28 -1.46
C ARG A 29 -8.13 -10.77 -1.18
N GLU A 30 -8.94 -11.59 -0.54
CA GLU A 30 -10.34 -11.26 -0.20
C GLU A 30 -10.43 -10.18 0.86
N ASP A 31 -9.62 -10.27 1.93
CA ASP A 31 -9.58 -9.24 2.97
C ASP A 31 -9.04 -7.92 2.41
N SER A 32 -7.96 -7.96 1.63
CA SER A 32 -7.38 -6.78 1.00
C SER A 32 -8.37 -6.07 0.06
N LEU A 33 -9.19 -6.83 -0.69
CA LEU A 33 -10.23 -6.25 -1.55
C LEU A 33 -11.32 -5.57 -0.70
N ARG A 34 -11.82 -6.25 0.33
CA ARG A 34 -12.85 -5.69 1.23
C ARG A 34 -12.36 -4.43 1.95
N LEU A 35 -11.12 -4.43 2.42
CA LEU A 35 -10.47 -3.25 3.02
C LEU A 35 -10.43 -2.08 2.03
N GLU A 36 -10.01 -2.35 0.79
CA GLU A 36 -9.88 -1.32 -0.25
C GLU A 36 -11.23 -0.74 -0.68
N GLU A 37 -12.25 -1.57 -0.88
CA GLU A 37 -13.60 -1.13 -1.23
C GLU A 37 -14.20 -0.28 -0.12
N THR A 38 -14.04 -0.71 1.13
CA THR A 38 -14.54 0.02 2.30
C THR A 38 -13.83 1.35 2.48
N HIS A 39 -12.50 1.38 2.30
CA HIS A 39 -11.71 2.60 2.38
C HIS A 39 -12.15 3.62 1.33
N LYS A 40 -12.27 3.22 0.07
CA LYS A 40 -12.73 4.09 -1.03
C LYS A 40 -14.14 4.62 -0.80
N HIS A 41 -15.03 3.80 -0.27
CA HIS A 41 -16.38 4.22 0.08
C HIS A 41 -16.38 5.30 1.17
N GLY A 42 -15.54 5.16 2.20
CA GLY A 42 -15.38 6.15 3.25
C GLY A 42 -14.91 7.51 2.71
N GLU A 43 -13.96 7.51 1.77
CA GLU A 43 -13.46 8.72 1.12
C GLU A 43 -14.52 9.42 0.26
N THR A 44 -15.28 8.65 -0.54
CA THR A 44 -16.27 9.20 -1.47
C THR A 44 -17.57 9.64 -0.80
N SER A 45 -17.98 8.98 0.28
CA SER A 45 -19.21 9.31 1.02
C SER A 45 -19.06 10.50 1.97
N GLY A 46 -17.87 11.11 2.07
CA GLY A 46 -17.58 12.18 3.04
C GLY A 46 -17.59 11.70 4.50
N GLN A 47 -17.58 10.38 4.71
CA GLN A 47 -17.58 9.75 6.04
C GLN A 47 -16.16 9.50 6.55
N GLY A 48 -15.12 10.08 5.94
CA GLY A 48 -13.72 9.87 6.31
C GLY A 48 -13.38 10.19 7.77
N GLU A 49 -14.25 10.90 8.49
CA GLU A 49 -14.09 11.15 9.92
C GLU A 49 -14.61 10.01 10.82
N VAL A 50 -15.52 9.17 10.33
CA VAL A 50 -16.09 8.05 11.08
C VAL A 50 -15.14 6.86 11.00
N GLU A 51 -14.80 6.26 12.14
CA GLU A 51 -14.01 5.03 12.15
C GLU A 51 -14.82 3.90 11.53
N VAL A 52 -14.20 3.16 10.60
CA VAL A 52 -14.83 2.05 9.90
C VAL A 52 -14.05 0.77 10.19
N VAL A 53 -14.77 -0.24 10.66
CA VAL A 53 -14.19 -1.52 11.09
C VAL A 53 -14.47 -2.59 10.05
N VAL A 54 -13.42 -3.29 9.62
CA VAL A 54 -13.51 -4.42 8.69
C VAL A 54 -12.94 -5.67 9.36
N ALA A 55 -13.76 -6.72 9.45
CA ALA A 55 -13.34 -8.01 9.98
C ALA A 55 -12.47 -8.76 8.95
N THR A 56 -11.28 -9.19 9.36
CA THR A 56 -10.28 -9.88 8.53
C THR A 56 -9.89 -11.24 9.12
N GLU A 57 -9.22 -12.08 8.34
CA GLU A 57 -8.65 -13.34 8.84
C GLU A 57 -9.70 -14.26 9.48
N GLY A 58 -10.85 -14.41 8.82
CA GLY A 58 -11.98 -15.18 9.34
C GLY A 58 -12.64 -14.56 10.57
N ARG A 59 -12.63 -13.22 10.68
CA ARG A 59 -13.16 -12.43 11.81
C ARG A 59 -12.38 -12.58 13.11
N ARG A 60 -11.15 -13.10 13.04
CA ARG A 60 -10.23 -13.17 14.19
C ARG A 60 -9.64 -11.81 14.53
N PHE A 61 -9.64 -10.92 13.54
CA PHE A 61 -9.11 -9.58 13.64
C PHE A 61 -10.10 -8.56 13.08
N ASP A 62 -10.07 -7.37 13.67
CA ASP A 62 -10.80 -6.20 13.22
C ASP A 62 -9.78 -5.11 12.82
N VAL A 63 -9.83 -4.70 11.56
CA VAL A 63 -9.05 -3.55 11.06
C VAL A 63 -9.88 -2.29 11.19
N ARG A 64 -9.35 -1.33 11.94
CA ARG A 64 -9.84 0.04 12.02
C ARG A 64 -9.12 0.85 10.96
N LEU A 65 -9.85 1.21 9.90
CA LEU A 65 -9.27 1.84 8.73
C LEU A 65 -8.69 3.20 9.06
N LYS A 66 -9.38 4.06 9.82
CA LYS A 66 -8.90 5.42 10.08
C LYS A 66 -7.70 5.41 11.04
N GLU A 67 -7.73 4.57 12.06
CA GLU A 67 -6.58 4.35 12.95
C GLU A 67 -5.39 3.65 12.28
N ARG A 68 -5.58 3.03 11.11
CA ARG A 68 -4.60 2.17 10.43
C ARG A 68 -4.03 1.09 11.38
N ARG A 69 -4.95 0.44 12.10
CA ARG A 69 -4.62 -0.58 13.11
C ARG A 69 -5.51 -1.81 13.04
N CYS A 70 -4.92 -2.96 13.33
CA CYS A 70 -5.56 -4.27 13.38
C CYS A 70 -5.57 -4.79 14.81
N PHE A 71 -6.75 -5.20 15.30
CA PHE A 71 -7.00 -5.63 16.67
C PHE A 71 -7.42 -7.09 16.67
N ALA A 72 -6.85 -7.91 17.55
CA ALA A 72 -7.38 -9.24 17.78
C ALA A 72 -8.75 -9.14 18.48
N VAL A 73 -9.69 -9.97 18.04
CA VAL A 73 -11.07 -9.96 18.56
C VAL A 73 -11.21 -10.91 19.76
N TYR A 74 -10.52 -12.05 19.73
CA TYR A 74 -10.74 -13.13 20.70
C TYR A 74 -9.60 -13.33 21.71
N TRP A 75 -8.51 -12.56 21.61
CA TRP A 75 -7.39 -12.62 22.54
C TRP A 75 -6.75 -11.25 22.72
N GLU A 76 -6.00 -11.10 23.82
CA GLU A 76 -5.26 -9.87 24.09
C GLU A 76 -3.93 -9.87 23.33
N GLN A 77 -3.72 -8.83 22.53
CA GLN A 77 -2.42 -8.49 21.97
C GLN A 77 -2.38 -6.99 21.69
N PRO A 78 -1.18 -6.38 21.63
CA PRO A 78 -1.05 -5.04 21.10
C PRO A 78 -1.60 -4.94 19.67
N PRO A 79 -2.22 -3.81 19.28
CA PRO A 79 -2.69 -3.60 17.92
C PRO A 79 -1.52 -3.63 16.93
N LEU A 80 -1.73 -4.23 15.76
CA LEU A 80 -0.76 -4.26 14.68
C LEU A 80 -0.96 -3.06 13.77
N GLU A 81 0.13 -2.45 13.31
CA GLU A 81 0.06 -1.43 12.27
C GLU A 81 -0.47 -2.05 10.97
N VAL A 82 -1.37 -1.32 10.31
CA VAL A 82 -1.91 -1.68 8.99
C VAL A 82 -1.50 -0.60 8.00
N ARG A 83 -1.17 -1.02 6.78
CA ARG A 83 -0.74 -0.12 5.72
C ARG A 83 -1.40 -0.49 4.41
N ARG A 84 -1.97 0.50 3.74
CA ARG A 84 -2.36 0.43 2.34
C ARG A 84 -1.13 0.73 1.48
N CYS A 85 -0.88 -0.04 0.45
CA CYS A 85 0.36 0.05 -0.32
C CYS A 85 0.11 -0.22 -1.80
N SER A 86 0.67 0.64 -2.65
CA SER A 86 0.79 0.46 -4.10
C SER A 86 2.23 0.29 -4.58
N TRP A 87 3.23 0.69 -3.77
CA TRP A 87 4.65 0.70 -4.14
C TRP A 87 5.55 0.11 -3.05
N PHE A 88 6.60 -0.59 -3.47
CA PHE A 88 7.56 -1.20 -2.56
C PHE A 88 8.98 -0.73 -2.84
N HIS A 89 9.81 -0.76 -1.80
CA HIS A 89 11.25 -0.58 -1.90
C HIS A 89 11.99 -1.78 -1.35
N LYS A 90 13.24 -1.92 -1.77
CA LYS A 90 14.18 -2.91 -1.27
C LYS A 90 15.55 -2.28 -1.27
N GLY A 91 16.15 -2.15 -0.09
CA GLY A 91 17.56 -1.75 0.00
C GLY A 91 18.48 -2.86 -0.52
N ASP A 92 19.69 -2.49 -0.90
CA ASP A 92 20.67 -3.44 -1.48
C ASP A 92 20.95 -4.68 -0.61
N LYS A 93 20.78 -4.54 0.71
CA LYS A 93 21.02 -5.60 1.70
C LYS A 93 19.74 -6.25 2.21
N ASP A 94 18.58 -5.76 1.80
CA ASP A 94 17.30 -6.27 2.29
C ASP A 94 16.95 -7.55 1.55
N ILE A 95 16.37 -8.51 2.28
CA ILE A 95 15.96 -9.81 1.72
C ILE A 95 14.57 -9.68 1.10
N SER A 96 13.69 -8.94 1.75
CA SER A 96 12.30 -8.71 1.37
C SER A 96 12.06 -7.25 0.95
N TYR A 97 10.98 -7.06 0.20
CA TYR A 97 10.48 -5.74 -0.13
C TYR A 97 9.66 -5.17 1.02
N THR A 98 9.76 -3.86 1.24
CA THR A 98 9.01 -3.12 2.25
C THR A 98 8.03 -2.17 1.56
N PRO A 99 6.76 -2.15 1.97
CA PRO A 99 5.78 -1.22 1.44
C PRO A 99 6.15 0.21 1.82
N TYR A 100 6.20 1.10 0.83
CA TYR A 100 6.34 2.53 1.11
C TYR A 100 5.18 3.01 2.00
N PRO A 101 5.42 4.02 2.85
CA PRO A 101 4.36 4.76 3.50
C PRO A 101 3.28 5.23 2.51
N GLU A 102 2.05 5.40 2.99
CA GLU A 102 0.89 5.75 2.15
C GLU A 102 1.04 7.11 1.47
N ASP A 103 1.58 8.10 2.18
CA ASP A 103 1.88 9.44 1.67
C ASP A 103 2.93 9.40 0.55
N THR A 104 4.00 8.63 0.74
CA THR A 104 5.00 8.38 -0.31
C THR A 104 4.36 7.69 -1.51
N SER A 105 3.53 6.66 -1.28
CA SER A 105 2.85 5.90 -2.34
C SER A 105 1.92 6.79 -3.16
N LEU A 106 1.22 7.75 -2.55
CA LEU A 106 0.36 8.71 -3.26
C LEU A 106 1.16 9.58 -4.23
N VAL A 107 2.33 10.07 -3.82
CA VAL A 107 3.22 10.86 -4.70
C VAL A 107 3.69 10.03 -5.89
N LEU A 108 4.02 8.76 -5.65
CA LEU A 108 4.44 7.82 -6.71
C LEU A 108 3.30 7.51 -7.69
N ASP A 109 2.07 7.31 -7.19
CA ASP A 109 0.88 7.07 -8.01
C ASP A 109 0.60 8.25 -8.95
N GLU A 110 0.64 9.48 -8.43
CA GLU A 110 0.44 10.69 -9.24
C GLU A 110 1.52 10.85 -10.31
N ALA A 111 2.78 10.65 -9.94
CA ALA A 111 3.90 10.74 -10.87
C ALA A 111 3.82 9.66 -11.97
N TYR A 112 3.45 8.43 -11.60
CA TYR A 112 3.23 7.34 -12.53
C TYR A 112 2.08 7.65 -13.50
N MET A 113 0.94 8.11 -13.00
CA MET A 113 -0.19 8.53 -13.83
C MET A 113 0.22 9.58 -14.85
N MET A 114 0.96 10.61 -14.42
CA MET A 114 1.41 11.69 -15.30
C MET A 114 2.41 11.18 -16.34
N ALA A 115 3.35 10.32 -15.96
CA ALA A 115 4.32 9.73 -16.89
C ALA A 115 3.63 8.89 -17.98
N VAL A 116 2.64 8.08 -17.61
CA VAL A 116 1.87 7.27 -18.56
C VAL A 116 1.01 8.15 -19.48
N LYS A 117 0.26 9.11 -18.92
CA LYS A 117 -0.64 9.97 -19.70
C LYS A 117 0.09 10.90 -20.66
N LEU A 118 1.21 11.47 -20.24
CA LEU A 118 2.01 12.40 -21.05
C LEU A 118 3.04 11.69 -21.92
N ASN A 119 3.22 10.38 -21.74
CA ASN A 119 4.31 9.59 -22.32
C ASN A 119 5.69 10.24 -22.07
N ASP A 120 5.85 10.90 -20.92
CA ASP A 120 7.06 11.62 -20.51
C ASP A 120 7.77 10.88 -19.37
N TRP A 121 8.59 9.90 -19.76
CA TRP A 121 9.43 9.14 -18.84
C TRP A 121 10.75 9.85 -18.51
N LYS A 122 10.99 11.08 -18.99
CA LYS A 122 12.23 11.82 -18.68
C LYS A 122 12.21 12.38 -17.25
N LYS A 123 11.03 12.57 -16.66
CA LYS A 123 10.81 13.03 -15.28
C LYS A 123 10.55 11.89 -14.28
N LYS A 124 10.97 10.67 -14.63
CA LYS A 124 10.74 9.46 -13.83
C LYS A 124 11.48 9.39 -12.50
N LYS A 125 12.37 10.35 -12.21
CA LYS A 125 13.15 10.40 -10.97
C LYS A 125 12.43 11.31 -9.98
N ILE A 126 12.12 10.76 -8.81
CA ILE A 126 11.44 11.45 -7.73
C ILE A 126 12.41 11.45 -6.56
N ASP A 127 12.86 12.65 -6.19
CA ASP A 127 13.75 12.84 -5.04
C ASP A 127 12.90 13.19 -3.82
N PHE A 128 12.97 12.34 -2.79
CA PHE A 128 12.26 12.56 -1.53
C PHE A 128 13.11 13.39 -0.56
N PRO A 129 12.50 14.18 0.34
CA PRO A 129 13.23 14.94 1.37
C PRO A 129 14.07 14.07 2.32
N THR A 130 13.78 12.77 2.38
CA THR A 130 14.54 11.76 3.12
C THR A 130 15.92 11.47 2.51
N GLY A 131 16.20 11.97 1.29
CA GLY A 131 17.42 11.71 0.53
C GLY A 131 17.34 10.46 -0.37
N GLU A 132 16.18 9.80 -0.41
CA GLU A 132 15.91 8.67 -1.30
C GLU A 132 15.48 9.16 -2.69
N THR A 133 15.95 8.48 -3.74
CA THR A 133 15.53 8.74 -5.12
C THR A 133 14.83 7.50 -5.68
N VAL A 134 13.58 7.65 -6.12
CA VAL A 134 12.81 6.59 -6.78
C VAL A 134 12.79 6.82 -8.28
N VAL A 135 13.02 5.75 -9.05
CA VAL A 135 12.98 5.79 -10.52
C VAL A 135 11.80 4.97 -11.02
N LEU A 136 10.82 5.62 -11.63
CA LEU A 136 9.67 4.96 -12.25
C LEU A 136 10.06 4.35 -13.61
N HIS A 137 9.58 3.15 -13.89
CA HIS A 137 9.84 2.45 -15.16
C HIS A 137 8.55 2.30 -15.98
N SER A 138 8.68 2.20 -17.31
CA SER A 138 7.54 2.12 -18.24
C SER A 138 6.73 0.84 -18.03
N PRO A 139 5.40 0.85 -18.17
CA PRO A 139 4.55 -0.34 -18.09
C PRO A 139 4.99 -1.45 -19.05
N THR A 140 5.52 -1.11 -20.22
CA THR A 140 6.04 -2.07 -21.21
C THR A 140 7.29 -2.82 -20.75
N GLU A 141 8.07 -2.24 -19.83
CA GLU A 141 9.23 -2.90 -19.21
C GLU A 141 8.86 -3.56 -17.87
N ASN A 142 7.76 -3.12 -17.24
CA ASN A 142 7.31 -3.52 -15.90
C ASN A 142 6.16 -4.54 -15.86
N LEU A 143 5.64 -4.99 -17.01
CA LEU A 143 4.54 -5.97 -17.07
C LEU A 143 4.86 -7.27 -16.31
N GLN A 144 6.14 -7.60 -16.12
CA GLN A 144 6.57 -8.77 -15.37
C GLN A 144 6.61 -8.56 -13.84
N TYR A 145 6.59 -7.31 -13.36
CA TYR A 145 6.70 -6.95 -11.94
C TYR A 145 5.43 -6.39 -11.30
N MET A 146 4.44 -5.96 -12.10
CA MET A 146 3.19 -5.39 -11.56
C MET A 146 2.29 -6.37 -10.80
N LEU A 147 2.54 -7.67 -10.88
CA LEU A 147 1.79 -8.71 -10.16
C LEU A 147 2.64 -9.54 -9.20
N ILE A 148 3.96 -9.41 -9.26
CA ILE A 148 4.90 -10.20 -8.49
C ILE A 148 6.14 -9.34 -8.28
N ILE A 149 6.31 -8.85 -7.06
CA ILE A 149 7.64 -8.76 -6.51
C ILE A 149 7.77 -9.95 -5.54
N THR A 150 8.18 -11.10 -6.07
CA THR A 150 8.76 -12.23 -5.31
C THR A 150 10.26 -12.17 -5.45
#